data_AF-A0A085MSJ1-F1
#
_entry.id   AF-A0A085MSJ1-F1
#
_cell.length_a   1.000
_cell.length_b   1.000
_cell.length_c   1.000
_cell.angle_alpha   90.00
_cell.angle_beta   90.00
_cell.angle_gamma   90.00
#
_symmetry.space_group_name_H-M   'P 1'
#
loop_
_entity.id
_entity.type
_entity.pdbx_description
1 polymer ?
#
loop_
_entity_poly.entity_id
_entity_poly.type
_entity_poly.pdbx_seq_one_letter_code
_entity_poly.pdbx_strand_id
1 'polypeptide(L)'
;MKIPGWVVDPFCNVEEPETELQEELAELQNNEELKPKFTSGYHQFWLQRQVAQLYPRLWAVVEKLFVAFPSSYLAERGFIAVTDLLSKKRNRLQIVKRGDLRTMLTNISPDVKKLVSLHQAHPSH
;
A
#
# COMPACT_ATOMS: atom_id res chain seq x y z
N MET A 1 -6.72 -9.40 8.79
CA MET A 1 -7.32 -9.75 7.48
C MET A 1 -6.78 -11.12 7.12
N LYS A 2 -7.63 -12.12 6.85
CA LYS A 2 -7.16 -13.42 6.35
C LYS A 2 -7.08 -13.33 4.84
N ILE A 3 -5.94 -13.74 4.28
CA ILE A 3 -5.75 -13.83 2.83
C ILE A 3 -6.24 -15.23 2.43
N PRO A 4 -7.24 -15.35 1.54
CA PRO A 4 -7.69 -16.66 1.06
C PRO A 4 -6.56 -17.42 0.37
N GLY A 5 -6.54 -18.74 0.51
CA GLY A 5 -5.49 -19.60 -0.06
C GLY A 5 -5.38 -19.45 -1.58
N TRP A 6 -6.52 -19.31 -2.26
CA TRP A 6 -6.59 -19.12 -3.71
C TRP A 6 -6.03 -17.78 -4.19
N VAL A 7 -5.88 -16.79 -3.32
CA VAL A 7 -5.20 -15.53 -3.69
C VAL A 7 -3.69 -15.75 -3.79
N VAL A 8 -3.13 -16.61 -2.93
CA VAL A 8 -1.70 -16.91 -2.89
C VAL A 8 -1.33 -17.92 -3.98
N ASP A 9 -2.16 -18.94 -4.15
CA ASP A 9 -2.04 -19.93 -5.22
C ASP A 9 -3.40 -20.14 -5.91
N PRO A 10 -3.67 -19.42 -7.01
CA PRO A 10 -4.93 -19.51 -7.73
C PRO A 10 -5.16 -20.86 -8.39
N PHE A 11 -4.12 -21.68 -8.54
CA PHE A 11 -4.17 -22.97 -9.23
C PHE A 11 -4.24 -24.16 -8.26
N CYS A 12 -4.05 -23.93 -6.95
CA CYS A 12 -4.22 -24.97 -5.94
C CYS A 12 -5.66 -24.99 -5.38
N ASN A 13 -6.15 -26.20 -5.15
CA ASN A 13 -7.52 -26.46 -4.71
C ASN A 13 -7.59 -26.51 -3.18
N VAL A 14 -7.53 -25.33 -2.53
CA VAL A 14 -7.32 -25.25 -1.07
C VAL A 14 -8.57 -24.85 -0.29
N GLU A 15 -9.49 -24.07 -0.88
CA GLU A 15 -10.65 -23.51 -0.16
C GLU A 15 -11.86 -23.37 -1.09
N GLU A 16 -13.07 -23.63 -0.57
CA GLU A 16 -14.33 -23.27 -1.23
C GLU A 16 -14.58 -21.76 -1.05
N PRO A 17 -14.48 -20.94 -2.10
CA PRO A 17 -14.83 -19.52 -2.00
C PRO A 17 -16.35 -19.33 -1.96
N GLU A 18 -16.81 -18.10 -1.70
CA GLU A 18 -18.21 -17.72 -1.92
C GLU A 18 -18.74 -18.20 -3.28
N THR A 19 -20.00 -18.64 -3.32
CA THR A 19 -20.65 -19.20 -4.52
C THR A 19 -20.50 -18.31 -5.75
N GLU A 20 -20.50 -16.99 -5.56
CA GLU A 20 -20.36 -16.00 -6.65
C GLU A 20 -18.97 -16.00 -7.31
N LEU A 21 -17.94 -16.51 -6.63
CA LEU A 21 -16.55 -16.56 -7.08
C LEU A 21 -16.16 -17.93 -7.65
N GLN A 22 -16.92 -18.99 -7.32
CA GLN A 22 -16.59 -20.37 -7.68
C GLN A 22 -16.45 -20.57 -9.19
N GLU A 23 -17.33 -19.96 -9.99
CA GLU A 23 -17.28 -20.05 -11.46
C GLU A 23 -15.96 -19.49 -12.02
N GLU A 24 -15.63 -18.24 -11.69
CA GLU A 24 -14.40 -17.60 -12.16
C GLU A 24 -13.16 -18.33 -11.63
N LEU A 25 -13.21 -18.84 -10.40
CA LEU A 25 -12.10 -19.58 -9.82
C LEU A 25 -11.87 -20.90 -10.55
N ALA A 26 -12.93 -21.64 -10.86
CA ALA A 26 -12.85 -22.88 -11.61
C ALA A 26 -12.34 -22.64 -13.03
N GLU A 27 -12.80 -21.58 -13.70
CA GLU A 27 -12.28 -21.20 -15.03
C GLU A 27 -10.79 -20.85 -14.98
N LEU A 28 -10.37 -20.09 -13.97
CA LEU A 28 -8.97 -19.71 -13.78
C LEU A 28 -8.08 -20.94 -13.51
N GLN A 29 -8.51 -21.84 -12.63
CA GLN A 29 -7.78 -23.06 -12.28
C GLN A 29 -7.56 -23.99 -13.50
N ASN A 30 -8.54 -24.02 -14.41
CA ASN A 30 -8.49 -24.81 -15.64
C ASN A 30 -7.81 -24.08 -16.81
N ASN A 31 -7.37 -22.84 -16.62
CA ASN A 31 -6.72 -22.07 -17.67
C ASN A 31 -5.22 -22.42 -17.80
N GLU A 32 -4.93 -23.37 -18.70
CA GLU A 32 -3.56 -23.82 -19.04
C GLU A 32 -2.67 -22.69 -19.58
N GLU A 33 -3.22 -21.64 -20.19
CA GLU A 33 -2.42 -20.52 -20.72
C GLU A 33 -1.90 -19.59 -19.61
N LEU A 34 -2.60 -19.53 -18.48
CA LEU A 34 -2.26 -18.66 -17.35
C LEU A 34 -1.33 -19.33 -16.35
N LYS A 35 -1.33 -20.66 -16.25
CA LYS A 35 -0.39 -21.43 -15.42
C LYS A 35 1.09 -21.06 -15.64
N PRO A 36 1.63 -21.02 -16.89
CA PRO A 36 3.02 -20.64 -17.10
C PRO A 36 3.30 -19.15 -16.83
N LYS A 37 2.26 -18.30 -16.73
CA LYS A 37 2.41 -16.88 -16.35
C LYS A 37 2.52 -16.68 -14.83
N PHE A 38 2.26 -17.72 -14.03
CA PHE A 38 2.43 -17.74 -12.59
C PHE A 38 3.87 -18.09 -12.17
N THR A 39 4.88 -17.47 -12.79
CA THR A 39 6.30 -17.73 -12.48
C THR A 39 6.88 -16.76 -11.45
N SER A 40 6.29 -15.57 -11.32
CA SER A 40 6.85 -14.45 -10.55
C SER A 40 6.10 -14.17 -9.25
N GLY A 41 5.25 -15.10 -8.82
CA GLY A 41 4.41 -14.99 -7.63
C GLY A 41 3.07 -14.29 -7.86
N TYR A 42 2.20 -14.39 -6.86
CA TYR A 42 0.78 -14.01 -6.98
C TYR A 42 0.54 -12.52 -7.23
N HIS A 43 1.33 -11.61 -6.62
CA HIS A 43 1.17 -10.17 -6.84
C HIS A 43 1.27 -9.80 -8.32
N GLN A 44 2.31 -10.28 -8.99
CA GLN A 44 2.55 -9.95 -10.38
C GLN A 44 1.54 -10.64 -11.30
N PHE A 45 1.06 -11.82 -10.93
CA PHE A 45 -0.01 -12.52 -11.63
C PHE A 45 -1.32 -11.71 -11.62
N TRP A 46 -1.80 -11.33 -10.42
CA TRP A 46 -3.06 -10.61 -10.28
C TRP A 46 -3.02 -9.19 -10.88
N LEU A 47 -1.86 -8.53 -10.85
CA LEU A 47 -1.68 -7.20 -11.47
C LEU A 47 -1.68 -7.21 -13.00
N GLN A 48 -1.75 -8.39 -13.65
CA GLN A 48 -1.87 -8.46 -15.11
C GLN A 48 -3.24 -7.96 -15.54
N ARG A 49 -3.25 -6.99 -16.45
CA ARG A 49 -4.49 -6.42 -17.01
C ARG A 49 -5.42 -7.47 -17.61
N GLN A 50 -4.84 -8.51 -18.23
CA GLN A 50 -5.61 -9.62 -18.78
C GLN A 50 -6.38 -10.39 -17.68
N VAL A 51 -5.73 -10.70 -16.55
CA VAL A 51 -6.35 -11.42 -15.43
C VAL A 51 -7.47 -10.60 -14.81
N ALA A 52 -7.24 -9.30 -14.59
CA ALA A 52 -8.26 -8.39 -14.04
C ALA A 52 -9.49 -8.23 -14.95
N GLN A 53 -9.34 -8.36 -16.27
CA GLN A 53 -10.44 -8.26 -17.22
C GLN A 53 -11.21 -9.58 -17.38
N LEU A 54 -10.52 -10.71 -17.35
CA LEU A 54 -11.14 -12.03 -17.49
C LEU A 54 -11.85 -12.48 -16.21
N TYR A 55 -11.34 -12.09 -15.04
CA TYR A 55 -11.85 -12.51 -13.74
C TYR A 55 -12.15 -11.31 -12.83
N PRO A 56 -13.13 -10.47 -13.20
CA PRO A 56 -13.40 -9.21 -12.51
C PRO A 56 -13.89 -9.39 -11.06
N ARG A 57 -14.62 -10.48 -10.76
CA ARG A 57 -15.10 -10.74 -9.39
C ARG A 57 -13.96 -11.16 -8.49
N LEU A 58 -13.07 -12.04 -8.97
CA LEU A 58 -11.84 -12.40 -8.24
C LEU A 58 -10.94 -11.18 -8.03
N TRP A 59 -10.75 -10.36 -9.07
CA TRP A 59 -9.96 -9.14 -9.00
C TRP A 59 -10.48 -8.16 -7.97
N ALA A 60 -11.80 -7.97 -7.84
CA ALA A 60 -12.38 -7.06 -6.84
C ALA A 60 -12.04 -7.44 -5.39
N VAL A 61 -11.84 -8.74 -5.10
CA VAL A 61 -11.39 -9.20 -3.79
C VAL A 61 -9.89 -8.96 -3.60
N VAL A 62 -9.09 -9.31 -4.62
CA VAL A 62 -7.64 -9.13 -4.59
C VAL A 62 -7.26 -7.65 -4.50
N GLU A 63 -7.95 -6.79 -5.22
CA GLU A 63 -7.77 -5.33 -5.18
C GLU A 63 -7.96 -4.79 -3.75
N LYS A 64 -9.04 -5.20 -3.07
CA LYS A 64 -9.28 -4.79 -1.67
C LYS A 64 -8.16 -5.26 -0.75
N LEU A 65 -7.65 -6.47 -0.93
CA LEU A 65 -6.52 -7.00 -0.16
C LEU A 65 -5.24 -6.20 -0.42
N PHE A 66 -4.95 -5.89 -1.68
CA PHE A 66 -3.76 -5.13 -2.09
C PHE A 66 -3.81 -3.67 -1.66
N VAL A 67 -5.00 -3.07 -1.54
CA VAL A 67 -5.17 -1.71 -1.03
C VAL A 67 -5.14 -1.68 0.50
N ALA A 68 -5.70 -2.69 1.17
CA ALA A 68 -5.79 -2.73 2.63
C ALA A 68 -4.43 -2.75 3.31
N PHE A 69 -3.46 -3.53 2.81
CA PHE A 69 -2.16 -3.68 3.47
C PHE A 69 -1.29 -2.39 3.43
N PRO A 70 -1.06 -1.75 2.27
CA PRO A 70 -0.33 -0.49 2.22
C PRO A 70 -1.06 0.64 2.95
N SER A 71 -2.40 0.68 2.90
CA SER A 71 -3.17 1.74 3.55
C SER A 71 -3.12 1.65 5.07
N SER A 72 -3.22 0.45 5.67
CA SER A 72 -3.06 0.28 7.12
C SER A 72 -1.63 0.62 7.56
N TYR A 73 -0.62 0.13 6.85
CA TYR A 73 0.78 0.46 7.14
C TYR A 73 1.05 1.97 7.05
N LEU A 74 0.54 2.64 6.02
CA LEU A 74 0.68 4.10 5.87
C LEU A 74 -0.06 4.86 6.96
N ALA A 75 -1.24 4.40 7.38
CA ALA A 75 -1.98 4.99 8.49
C ALA A 75 -1.20 4.83 9.80
N GLU A 76 -0.72 3.62 10.13
CA GLU A 76 0.10 3.36 11.31
C GLU A 76 1.37 4.20 11.33
N ARG A 77 2.11 4.24 10.22
CA ARG A 77 3.29 5.12 10.04
C ARG A 77 2.93 6.59 10.25
N GLY A 78 1.79 7.02 9.72
CA GLY A 78 1.24 8.36 9.91
C GLY A 78 1.01 8.70 11.38
N PHE A 79 0.32 7.80 12.10
CA PHE A 79 0.05 7.99 13.53
C PHE A 79 1.33 7.98 14.36
N ILE A 80 2.28 7.09 14.08
CA ILE A 80 3.60 7.05 14.74
C ILE A 80 4.35 8.37 14.52
N ALA A 81 4.36 8.90 13.30
CA ALA A 81 5.00 10.19 13.03
C ALA A 81 4.34 11.34 13.80
N VAL A 82 3.01 11.34 13.92
CA VAL A 82 2.27 12.33 14.72
C VAL A 82 2.59 12.21 16.21
N THR A 83 2.64 10.99 16.76
CA THR A 83 2.97 10.80 18.18
C THR A 83 4.42 11.16 18.49
N ASP A 84 5.38 10.87 17.61
CA ASP A 84 6.77 11.33 17.75
C ASP A 84 6.85 12.87 17.73
N LEU A 85 6.08 13.51 16.84
CA LEU A 85 6.03 14.97 16.73
C LEU A 85 5.44 15.65 17.97
N LEU A 86 4.43 15.03 18.59
CA LEU A 86 3.80 15.51 19.82
C LEU A 86 4.62 15.20 21.08
N SER A 87 5.36 14.09 21.10
CA SER A 87 6.10 13.62 22.28
C SER A 87 7.53 14.18 22.37
N LYS A 88 8.16 14.56 21.25
CA LYS A 88 9.47 15.22 21.29
C LYS A 88 9.37 16.64 21.83
N LYS A 89 10.08 16.89 22.93
CA LYS A 89 10.36 18.14 23.67
C LYS A 89 10.82 19.37 22.84
N ARG A 90 10.77 19.37 21.50
CA ARG A 90 11.07 20.54 20.67
C ARG A 90 9.77 21.29 20.34
N ASN A 91 9.47 22.31 21.15
CA ASN A 91 8.34 23.26 21.03
C ASN A 91 8.17 23.98 19.65
N ARG A 92 8.91 23.61 18.60
CA ARG A 92 8.95 24.30 17.30
C ARG A 92 8.49 23.48 16.11
N LEU A 93 8.29 22.17 16.26
CA LEU A 93 7.79 21.35 15.15
C LEU A 93 6.26 21.40 15.13
N GLN A 94 5.67 21.62 13.95
CA GLN A 94 4.23 21.76 13.80
C GLN A 94 3.70 20.81 12.71
N ILE A 95 2.76 19.96 13.10
CA ILE A 95 2.14 18.92 12.26
C ILE A 95 1.66 19.48 10.91
N VAL A 96 0.94 20.60 10.94
CA VAL A 96 0.17 21.08 9.77
C VAL A 96 0.83 22.29 9.08
N LYS A 97 1.34 23.27 9.84
CA LYS A 97 1.74 24.57 9.26
C LYS A 97 3.10 24.54 8.56
N ARG A 98 4.00 23.63 8.93
CA ARG A 98 5.39 23.61 8.42
C ARG A 98 5.68 22.46 7.45
N GLY A 99 4.75 21.53 7.27
CA GLY A 99 4.95 20.34 6.43
C GLY A 99 5.87 19.30 7.06
N ASP A 100 6.09 19.34 8.37
CA ASP A 100 6.99 18.41 9.08
C ASP A 100 6.51 16.96 8.94
N LEU A 101 5.20 16.72 9.10
CA LEU A 101 4.60 15.40 8.91
C LEU A 101 4.82 14.88 7.47
N ARG A 102 4.63 15.75 6.46
CA ARG A 102 4.85 15.40 5.06
C ARG A 102 6.32 15.03 4.79
N THR A 103 7.25 15.78 5.39
CA THR A 103 8.69 15.51 5.28
C THR A 103 9.07 14.17 5.93
N MET A 104 8.42 13.80 7.04
CA MET A 104 8.67 12.51 7.71
C MET A 104 8.06 11.30 6.99
N LEU A 105 6.91 11.48 6.35
CA LEU A 105 6.18 10.39 5.70
C LEU A 105 6.61 10.13 4.25
N THR A 106 7.35 11.05 3.64
CA THR A 106 7.73 10.98 2.21
C THR A 106 9.24 11.11 2.03
N ASN A 107 9.74 10.76 0.84
CA ASN A 107 11.15 10.97 0.47
C ASN A 107 11.44 12.42 0.04
N ILE A 108 10.55 13.38 0.34
CA ILE A 108 10.73 14.79 -0.01
C ILE A 108 11.73 15.40 0.97
N SER A 109 12.88 15.86 0.45
CA SER A 109 13.85 16.61 1.23
C SER A 109 13.44 18.09 1.34
N PRO A 110 13.57 18.73 2.51
CA PRO A 110 13.33 20.16 2.65
C PRO A 110 14.37 20.96 1.86
N ASP A 111 13.96 22.06 1.23
CA ASP A 111 14.87 22.98 0.55
C ASP A 111 15.63 23.83 1.59
N VAL A 112 16.75 23.27 2.07
CA VAL A 112 17.59 23.90 3.10
C VAL A 112 18.11 25.26 2.64
N LYS A 113 18.44 25.42 1.35
CA LYS A 113 19.00 26.69 0.83
C LYS A 113 17.97 27.81 0.93
N LYS A 114 16.73 27.54 0.53
CA LYS A 114 15.62 28.51 0.66
C LYS A 114 15.27 28.81 2.11
N LEU A 115 15.34 27.81 2.99
CA LEU A 115 15.09 28.00 4.42
C LEU A 115 16.17 28.88 5.08
N VAL A 116 17.44 28.69 4.70
CA VAL A 116 18.56 29.51 5.18
C VAL A 116 18.44 30.95 4.67
N SER A 117 18.06 31.16 3.40
CA SER A 117 17.92 32.52 2.85
C SER A 117 16.79 33.32 3.49
N LEU A 118 15.75 32.67 4.02
CA LEU A 118 14.63 33.30 4.72
C LEU A 118 14.90 33.51 6.22
N HIS A 119 15.99 32.96 6.75
CA HIS A 119 16.32 33.07 8.17
C HIS A 119 16.94 34.45 8.46
N GLN A 120 16.23 35.31 9.18
CA GLN A 120 16.83 36.52 9.75
C GLN A 120 17.64 36.15 10.99
N ALA A 121 18.95 36.44 10.95
CA ALA A 121 19.79 36.39 12.13
C ALA A 121 19.32 37.47 13.11
N HIS A 122 18.80 37.05 14.27
CA HIS A 122 18.55 38.00 15.35
C HIS A 122 19.89 38.42 15.94
N PRO A 123 20.23 39.72 15.98
CA PRO A 123 21.40 40.17 16.70
C PRO A 123 21.20 39.87 18.19
N SER A 124 22.23 39.31 18.83
CA SER A 124 22.29 39.18 20.28
C SER A 124 22.45 40.57 20.91
N HIS A 125 21.68 40.85 21.96
CA HIS A 125 21.78 42.07 22.77
C HIS A 125 23.11 42.16 23.53
#